data_AF-A0A3D6A2X1-F1
#
_entry.id   AF-A0A3D6A2X1-F1
#
_cell.length_a   1.000
_cell.length_b   1.000
_cell.length_c   1.000
_cell.angle_alpha   90.00
_cell.angle_beta   90.00
_cell.angle_gamma   90.00
#
_symmetry.space_group_name_H-M   'P 1'
#
loop_
_entity.id
_entity.type
_entity.pdbx_description
1 polymer ?
#
loop_
_entity_poly.entity_id
_entity_poly.type
_entity_poly.pdbx_seq_one_letter_code
_entity_poly.pdbx_strand_id
1 'polypeptide(L)'
;FLRFKESKVDLAILETGLGGRLDSTNVVTPELSIITSISLDHCEILGHRISDIAREKGGIIKNNVPVVTGWLSQEANQEIKKISKQKNANVEDLNLSIEQCPETNLVGNYQRRNAALASTAVELLKTKFAVSNEDTEKGLKKVVLPGRWQKLRESPKIILDACHNQGGVECLKENLEVFQSPFKVWLAAMGGDRAFDLIRLLAPLAKELVYFTAEFPRACDFEQMLALTPKPYHSKVRRGNWKNIDLELKEAKKNNEEDLLVTGSIYLIGQVLSVQENPFLPTSSSLQDYV
;
A
#
# COMPACT_ATOMS: atom_id res chain seq x y z
N PHE A 1 20.44 -6.87 5.59
CA PHE A 1 21.83 -6.43 5.30
C PHE A 1 22.83 -7.58 5.09
N LEU A 2 23.04 -8.47 6.07
CA LEU A 2 24.02 -9.56 5.93
C LEU A 2 23.79 -10.41 4.67
N ARG A 3 22.53 -10.79 4.41
CA ARG A 3 22.15 -11.51 3.19
C ARG A 3 22.53 -10.79 1.89
N PHE A 4 22.32 -9.47 1.80
CA PHE A 4 22.73 -8.69 0.63
C PHE A 4 24.24 -8.68 0.43
N LYS A 5 25.00 -8.59 1.54
CA LYS A 5 26.47 -8.67 1.51
C LYS A 5 26.96 -10.04 1.07
N GLU A 6 26.39 -11.11 1.61
CA GLU A 6 26.73 -12.49 1.24
C GLU A 6 26.39 -12.79 -0.23
N SER A 7 25.24 -12.31 -0.70
CA SER A 7 24.82 -12.41 -2.09
C SER A 7 25.59 -11.47 -3.05
N LYS A 8 26.42 -10.57 -2.52
CA LYS A 8 27.21 -9.59 -3.29
C LYS A 8 26.37 -8.81 -4.31
N VAL A 9 25.22 -8.30 -3.88
CA VAL A 9 24.34 -7.49 -4.74
C VAL A 9 25.01 -6.17 -5.13
N ASP A 10 24.81 -5.71 -6.36
CA ASP A 10 25.33 -4.42 -6.84
C ASP A 10 24.58 -3.23 -6.22
N LEU A 11 23.27 -3.38 -6.04
CA LEU A 11 22.38 -2.39 -5.44
C LEU A 11 21.37 -3.09 -4.52
N ALA A 12 21.15 -2.52 -3.33
CA ALA A 12 20.10 -2.95 -2.41
C ALA A 12 19.04 -1.86 -2.31
N ILE A 13 17.78 -2.22 -2.55
CA ILE A 13 16.61 -1.37 -2.34
C ILE A 13 16.07 -1.68 -0.94
N LEU A 14 15.87 -0.64 -0.13
CA LEU A 14 15.47 -0.77 1.28
C LEU A 14 14.21 0.04 1.52
N GLU A 15 13.10 -0.63 1.86
CA GLU A 15 11.88 0.01 2.33
C GLU A 15 11.98 0.28 3.84
N THR A 16 11.58 1.48 4.29
CA THR A 16 11.51 1.76 5.72
C THR A 16 10.30 1.06 6.33
N GLY A 17 10.49 0.40 7.47
CA GLY A 17 9.40 -0.27 8.17
C GLY A 17 8.41 0.71 8.80
N LEU A 18 8.91 1.69 9.56
CA LEU A 18 8.07 2.72 10.19
C LEU A 18 8.79 4.06 10.29
N GLY A 19 8.17 5.12 9.77
CA GLY A 19 8.75 6.46 9.77
C GLY A 19 9.96 6.53 8.83
N GLY A 20 11.15 6.72 9.42
CA GLY A 20 12.42 6.78 8.68
C GLY A 20 13.60 7.12 9.57
N ARG A 21 13.53 8.21 10.34
CA ARG A 21 14.63 8.73 11.18
C ARG A 21 15.22 7.70 12.13
N LEU A 22 14.35 6.94 12.81
CA LEU A 22 14.72 5.90 13.78
C LEU A 22 14.46 4.48 13.26
N ASP A 23 14.18 4.33 11.97
CA ASP A 23 13.95 3.03 11.37
C ASP A 23 15.26 2.23 11.32
N SER A 24 15.16 0.91 11.51
CA SER A 24 16.33 0.02 11.51
C SER A 24 17.09 0.02 10.19
N THR A 25 16.43 0.38 9.09
CA THR A 25 17.07 0.51 7.77
C THR A 25 17.91 1.78 7.65
N ASN A 26 17.69 2.79 8.49
CA ASN A 26 18.30 4.12 8.37
C ASN A 26 19.77 4.18 8.84
N VAL A 27 20.40 3.03 9.06
CA VAL A 27 21.83 2.90 9.39
C VAL A 27 22.76 3.11 8.18
N VAL A 28 22.20 3.21 6.97
CA VAL A 28 22.96 3.31 5.71
C VAL A 28 23.14 4.76 5.24
N THR A 29 24.13 4.99 4.39
CA THR A 29 24.19 6.17 3.51
C THR A 29 23.83 5.70 2.10
N PRO A 30 22.63 6.00 1.59
CA PRO A 30 22.17 5.49 0.31
C PRO A 30 22.70 6.34 -0.85
N GLU A 31 22.55 5.81 -2.07
CA GLU A 31 22.82 6.54 -3.31
C GLU A 31 21.71 7.54 -3.67
N LEU A 32 20.49 7.23 -3.23
CA LEU A 32 19.29 8.04 -3.43
C LEU A 32 18.32 7.77 -2.28
N SER A 33 17.68 8.80 -1.76
CA SER A 33 16.51 8.67 -0.88
C SER A 33 15.22 8.88 -1.66
N ILE A 34 14.17 8.13 -1.36
CA ILE A 34 12.87 8.24 -2.02
C ILE A 34 11.80 8.46 -0.96
N ILE A 35 11.00 9.52 -1.10
CA ILE A 35 9.81 9.77 -0.28
C ILE A 35 8.58 9.72 -1.19
N THR A 36 7.80 8.65 -1.10
CA THR A 36 6.69 8.39 -2.02
C THR A 36 5.52 9.35 -1.81
N SER A 37 4.74 9.13 -0.75
CA SER A 37 3.70 10.03 -0.29
C SER A 37 3.71 10.10 1.25
N ILE A 38 3.09 11.15 1.79
CA ILE A 38 2.95 11.34 3.23
C ILE A 38 1.48 11.58 3.53
N SER A 39 0.92 10.73 4.37
CA SER A 39 -0.45 10.85 4.89
C SER A 39 -0.47 10.52 6.37
N LEU A 40 -1.59 10.77 7.04
CA LEU A 40 -1.77 10.37 8.43
C LEU A 40 -1.77 8.84 8.52
N ASP A 41 -0.75 8.31 9.19
CA ASP A 41 -0.59 6.90 9.49
C ASP A 41 0.28 6.76 10.73
N HIS A 42 0.00 5.75 11.56
CA HIS A 42 0.73 5.48 12.80
C HIS A 42 0.92 6.71 13.71
N CYS A 43 -0.12 7.53 13.86
CA CYS A 43 -0.04 8.83 14.54
C CYS A 43 0.44 8.75 16.00
N GLU A 44 0.20 7.63 16.69
CA GLU A 44 0.70 7.37 18.06
C GLU A 44 2.23 7.34 18.14
N ILE A 45 2.90 7.02 17.03
CA ILE A 45 4.37 6.87 16.96
C ILE A 45 4.99 8.02 16.17
N LEU A 46 4.36 8.42 15.06
CA LEU A 46 4.91 9.41 14.12
C LEU A 46 4.41 10.85 14.37
N GLY A 47 3.39 11.02 15.23
CA GLY A 47 2.75 12.30 15.52
C GLY A 47 1.42 12.49 14.80
N HIS A 48 0.63 13.46 15.28
CA HIS A 48 -0.73 13.72 14.80
C HIS A 48 -0.82 14.80 13.71
N ARG A 49 0.30 15.35 13.26
CA ARG A 49 0.37 16.36 12.19
C ARG A 49 1.20 15.85 11.03
N ILE A 50 0.83 16.26 9.82
CA ILE A 50 1.55 15.88 8.60
C ILE A 50 3.02 16.33 8.67
N SER A 51 3.31 17.50 9.22
CA SER A 51 4.69 17.99 9.43
C SER A 51 5.51 17.10 10.37
N ASP A 52 4.92 16.49 11.39
CA ASP A 52 5.64 15.59 12.30
C ASP A 52 5.97 14.27 11.60
N ILE A 53 5.02 13.70 10.86
CA ILE A 53 5.23 12.50 10.04
C ILE A 53 6.27 12.77 8.93
N ALA A 54 6.22 13.95 8.30
CA ALA A 54 7.18 14.36 7.30
C ALA A 54 8.60 14.50 7.88
N ARG A 55 8.74 14.97 9.12
CA ARG A 55 10.03 15.02 9.81
C ARG A 55 10.59 13.63 10.08
N GLU A 56 9.75 12.70 10.53
CA GLU A 56 10.18 11.31 10.74
C GLU A 56 10.61 10.64 9.44
N LYS A 57 9.81 10.75 8.37
CA LYS A 57 10.15 10.19 7.06
C LYS A 57 11.35 10.87 6.41
N GLY A 58 11.45 12.19 6.52
CA GLY A 58 12.60 12.98 6.04
C GLY A 58 13.93 12.64 6.73
N GLY A 59 13.90 11.90 7.85
CA GLY A 59 15.10 11.42 8.53
C GLY A 59 15.98 10.46 7.73
N ILE A 60 15.48 9.91 6.60
CA ILE A 60 16.29 9.12 5.67
C ILE A 60 17.19 9.98 4.77
N ILE A 61 16.92 11.29 4.66
CA ILE A 61 17.70 12.20 3.82
C ILE A 61 19.09 12.40 4.44
N LYS A 62 20.13 12.06 3.68
CA LYS A 62 21.54 12.11 4.11
C LYS A 62 22.31 13.27 3.48
N ASN A 63 23.43 13.63 4.10
CA ASN A 63 24.25 14.77 3.67
C ASN A 63 24.75 14.56 2.23
N ASN A 64 24.50 15.53 1.35
CA ASN A 64 24.89 15.50 -0.06
C ASN A 64 24.35 14.31 -0.88
N VAL A 65 23.32 13.62 -0.38
CA VAL A 65 22.66 12.52 -1.10
C VAL A 65 21.38 13.07 -1.73
N PRO A 66 21.11 12.82 -3.03
CA PRO A 66 19.89 13.28 -3.66
C PRO A 66 18.65 12.64 -3.02
N VAL A 67 17.53 13.33 -3.10
CA VAL A 67 16.22 12.83 -2.71
C VAL A 67 15.21 13.09 -3.82
N VAL A 68 14.38 12.11 -4.13
CA VAL A 68 13.21 12.27 -4.98
C VAL A 68 11.95 12.18 -4.13
N THR A 69 11.01 13.10 -4.36
CA THR A 69 9.72 13.15 -3.65
C THR A 69 8.57 12.99 -4.63
N GLY A 70 7.53 12.26 -4.22
CA GLY A 70 6.27 12.20 -4.97
C GLY A 70 5.33 13.35 -4.62
N TRP A 71 4.03 13.11 -4.79
CA TRP A 71 2.97 14.09 -4.59
C TRP A 71 2.71 14.34 -3.11
N LEU A 72 3.55 15.19 -2.51
CA LEU A 72 3.43 15.61 -1.11
C LEU A 72 2.45 16.77 -0.95
N SER A 73 1.73 16.81 0.17
CA SER A 73 0.98 18.01 0.56
C SER A 73 1.92 19.20 0.76
N GLN A 74 1.39 20.43 0.72
CA GLN A 74 2.20 21.64 0.92
C GLN A 74 2.95 21.60 2.26
N GLU A 75 2.28 21.18 3.34
CA GLU A 75 2.89 21.06 4.67
C GLU A 75 4.04 20.04 4.68
N ALA A 76 3.84 18.86 4.10
CA ALA A 76 4.87 17.84 4.02
C ALA A 76 6.06 18.29 3.17
N ASN A 77 5.80 18.87 1.99
CA ASN A 77 6.83 19.31 1.07
C ASN A 77 7.70 20.43 1.69
N GLN A 78 7.09 21.35 2.45
CA GLN A 78 7.85 22.38 3.18
C GLN A 78 8.84 21.79 4.19
N GLU A 79 8.43 20.80 4.98
CA GLU A 79 9.33 20.17 5.95
C GLU A 79 10.42 19.35 5.24
N ILE A 80 10.11 18.63 4.16
CA ILE A 80 11.11 17.89 3.38
C ILE A 80 12.14 18.85 2.76
N LYS A 81 11.70 19.94 2.11
CA LYS A 81 12.62 20.96 1.53
C LYS A 81 13.53 21.59 2.59
N LYS A 82 13.00 21.84 3.79
CA LYS A 82 13.80 22.34 4.92
C LYS A 82 14.88 21.34 5.34
N ILE A 83 14.54 20.05 5.46
CA ILE A 83 15.51 19.00 5.81
C ILE A 83 16.56 18.85 4.70
N SER A 84 16.14 18.80 3.44
CA SER A 84 17.06 18.69 2.31
C SER A 84 18.05 19.84 2.24
N LYS A 85 17.60 21.08 2.49
CA LYS A 85 18.47 22.26 2.58
C LYS A 85 19.52 22.12 3.69
N GLN A 86 19.12 21.63 4.87
CA GLN A 86 20.05 21.40 5.99
C GLN A 86 21.08 20.30 5.67
N LYS A 87 20.70 19.31 4.85
CA LYS A 87 21.55 18.20 4.42
C LYS A 87 22.33 18.49 3.14
N ASN A 88 22.16 19.66 2.53
CA ASN A 88 22.69 19.95 1.19
C ASN A 88 22.33 18.86 0.16
N ALA A 89 21.11 18.32 0.26
CA ALA A 89 20.57 17.29 -0.62
C ALA A 89 19.82 17.95 -1.79
N ASN A 90 20.14 17.54 -3.02
CA ASN A 90 19.36 17.95 -4.20
C ASN A 90 17.98 17.28 -4.15
N VAL A 91 16.92 18.05 -4.39
CA VAL A 91 15.53 17.56 -4.34
C VAL A 91 14.94 17.51 -5.73
N GLU A 92 14.57 16.32 -6.18
CA GLU A 92 13.75 16.09 -7.36
C GLU A 92 12.29 15.97 -6.93
N ASP A 93 11.52 17.05 -7.07
CA ASP A 93 10.12 17.14 -6.63
C ASP A 93 9.17 16.85 -7.80
N LEU A 94 8.62 15.63 -7.85
CA LEU A 94 7.76 15.22 -8.95
C LEU A 94 6.38 15.86 -8.86
N ASN A 95 6.03 16.60 -9.91
CA ASN A 95 4.71 17.20 -10.10
C ASN A 95 4.21 17.00 -11.53
N LEU A 96 4.09 15.74 -11.93
CA LEU A 96 3.58 15.35 -13.24
C LEU A 96 2.06 15.19 -13.20
N SER A 97 1.40 15.44 -14.33
CA SER A 97 0.03 14.98 -14.54
C SER A 97 0.01 13.46 -14.69
N ILE A 98 -1.14 12.82 -14.49
CA ILE A 98 -1.25 11.36 -14.60
C ILE A 98 -0.92 10.89 -16.02
N GLU A 99 -1.30 11.65 -17.03
CA GLU A 99 -1.06 11.36 -18.45
C GLU A 99 0.44 11.34 -18.79
N GLN A 100 1.24 12.13 -18.05
CA GLN A 100 2.70 12.19 -18.19
C GLN A 100 3.42 11.09 -17.39
N CYS A 101 2.74 10.46 -16.43
CA CYS A 101 3.34 9.38 -15.64
C CYS A 101 3.53 8.14 -16.52
N PRO A 102 4.61 7.36 -16.35
CA PRO A 102 4.84 6.17 -17.14
C PRO A 102 3.77 5.10 -16.89
N GLU A 103 3.60 4.27 -17.90
CA GLU A 103 2.66 3.17 -17.92
C GLU A 103 3.20 1.95 -17.14
N THR A 104 2.36 1.30 -16.33
CA THR A 104 2.71 0.09 -15.56
C THR A 104 1.66 -1.02 -15.78
N ASN A 105 1.94 -2.26 -15.36
CA ASN A 105 0.96 -3.35 -15.33
C ASN A 105 0.06 -3.32 -14.09
N LEU A 106 0.37 -2.49 -13.09
CA LEU A 106 -0.46 -2.31 -11.91
C LEU A 106 -1.61 -1.33 -12.18
N VAL A 107 -2.76 -1.55 -11.51
CA VAL A 107 -3.98 -0.77 -11.73
C VAL A 107 -4.02 0.46 -10.81
N GLY A 108 -4.48 1.59 -11.37
CA GLY A 108 -4.78 2.82 -10.64
C GLY A 108 -3.77 3.93 -10.85
N ASN A 109 -4.22 5.18 -10.76
CA ASN A 109 -3.38 6.36 -11.00
C ASN A 109 -2.23 6.47 -9.99
N TYR A 110 -2.44 6.02 -8.75
CA TYR A 110 -1.39 5.97 -7.74
C TYR A 110 -0.23 5.06 -8.17
N GLN A 111 -0.50 3.98 -8.91
CA GLN A 111 0.56 3.12 -9.42
C GLN A 111 1.32 3.75 -10.59
N ARG A 112 0.66 4.60 -11.41
CA ARG A 112 1.37 5.44 -12.39
C ARG A 112 2.28 6.45 -11.70
N ARG A 113 1.84 7.05 -10.59
CA ARG A 113 2.67 7.94 -9.75
C ARG A 113 3.88 7.20 -9.15
N ASN A 114 3.68 5.99 -8.62
CA ASN A 114 4.77 5.15 -8.13
C ASN A 114 5.75 4.75 -9.25
N ALA A 115 5.23 4.45 -10.44
CA ALA A 115 6.04 4.19 -11.61
C ALA A 115 6.87 5.41 -12.03
N ALA A 116 6.31 6.62 -11.94
CA ALA A 116 7.07 7.86 -12.17
C ALA A 116 8.25 7.99 -11.20
N LEU A 117 8.00 7.77 -9.89
CA LEU A 117 9.06 7.79 -8.88
C LEU A 117 10.15 6.76 -9.16
N ALA A 118 9.77 5.53 -9.50
CA ALA A 118 10.71 4.47 -9.83
C ALA A 118 11.55 4.82 -11.07
N SER A 119 10.93 5.33 -12.13
CA SER A 119 11.64 5.75 -13.35
C SER A 119 12.60 6.91 -13.09
N THR A 120 12.19 7.91 -12.30
CA THR A 120 13.07 9.02 -11.91
C THR A 120 14.24 8.54 -11.07
N ALA A 121 14.03 7.58 -10.16
CA ALA A 121 15.09 6.98 -9.38
C ALA A 121 16.12 6.26 -10.27
N VAL A 122 15.65 5.52 -11.28
CA VAL A 122 16.52 4.88 -12.27
C VAL A 122 17.33 5.93 -13.04
N GLU A 123 16.70 7.01 -13.50
CA GLU A 123 17.40 8.06 -14.26
C GLU A 123 18.48 8.77 -13.42
N LEU A 124 18.17 9.12 -12.17
CA LEU A 124 19.12 9.75 -11.24
C LEU A 124 20.34 8.86 -10.93
N LEU A 125 20.15 7.54 -10.95
CA LEU A 125 21.18 6.55 -10.64
C LEU A 125 21.89 5.98 -11.88
N LYS A 126 21.46 6.36 -13.09
CA LYS A 126 21.88 5.76 -14.37
C LYS A 126 23.38 5.82 -14.64
N THR A 127 24.06 6.84 -14.11
CA THR A 127 25.52 6.99 -14.25
C THR A 127 26.30 5.99 -13.41
N LYS A 128 25.69 5.44 -12.35
CA LYS A 128 26.26 4.41 -11.47
C LYS A 128 25.75 3.01 -11.81
N PHE A 129 24.47 2.91 -12.15
CA PHE A 129 23.79 1.67 -12.47
C PHE A 129 23.13 1.82 -13.84
N ALA A 130 23.81 1.33 -14.88
CA ALA A 130 23.34 1.48 -16.25
C ALA A 130 22.05 0.66 -16.47
N VAL A 131 20.94 1.36 -16.68
CA VAL A 131 19.65 0.80 -17.06
C VAL A 131 19.16 1.55 -18.28
N SER A 132 18.79 0.83 -19.34
CA SER A 132 18.25 1.45 -20.55
C SER A 132 16.80 1.89 -20.33
N ASN A 133 16.32 2.87 -21.11
CA ASN A 133 14.92 3.29 -21.04
C ASN A 133 13.97 2.11 -21.37
N GLU A 134 14.38 1.25 -22.31
CA GLU A 134 13.63 0.04 -22.70
C GLU A 134 13.54 -0.96 -21.52
N ASP A 135 14.61 -1.15 -20.76
CA ASP A 135 14.60 -2.03 -19.58
C ASP A 135 13.73 -1.45 -18.45
N THR A 136 13.73 -0.14 -18.26
CA THR A 136 12.83 0.54 -17.32
C THR A 136 11.37 0.28 -17.69
N GLU A 137 10.98 0.50 -18.95
CA GLU A 137 9.62 0.26 -19.44
C GLU A 137 9.20 -1.21 -19.29
N LYS A 138 10.10 -2.14 -19.67
CA LYS A 138 9.86 -3.59 -19.49
C LYS A 138 9.70 -3.95 -18.01
N GLY A 139 10.49 -3.35 -17.13
CA GLY A 139 10.40 -3.55 -15.68
C GLY A 139 9.06 -3.11 -15.12
N LEU A 140 8.60 -1.91 -15.50
CA LEU A 140 7.32 -1.36 -15.07
C LEU A 140 6.10 -2.18 -15.53
N LYS A 141 6.23 -2.98 -16.59
CA LYS A 141 5.19 -3.88 -17.10
C LYS A 141 5.23 -5.29 -16.52
N LYS A 142 6.20 -5.60 -15.65
CA LYS A 142 6.38 -6.93 -15.03
C LYS A 142 6.36 -6.89 -13.50
N VAL A 143 5.86 -5.80 -12.91
CA VAL A 143 5.84 -5.62 -11.46
C VAL A 143 4.89 -6.64 -10.84
N VAL A 144 5.37 -7.34 -9.81
CA VAL A 144 4.56 -8.24 -8.98
C VAL A 144 4.47 -7.60 -7.60
N LEU A 145 3.28 -7.14 -7.24
CA LEU A 145 3.03 -6.51 -5.94
C LEU A 145 1.75 -7.10 -5.33
N PRO A 146 1.85 -8.17 -4.53
CA PRO A 146 0.70 -8.85 -3.95
C PRO A 146 -0.18 -7.90 -3.14
N GLY A 147 -1.49 -8.07 -3.25
CA GLY A 147 -2.45 -7.28 -2.47
C GLY A 147 -2.60 -5.83 -2.89
N ARG A 148 -2.12 -5.39 -4.06
CA ARG A 148 -2.39 -4.04 -4.61
C ARG A 148 -3.30 -4.14 -5.82
N TRP A 149 -4.59 -3.93 -5.60
CA TRP A 149 -5.65 -4.17 -6.59
C TRP A 149 -5.48 -5.50 -7.36
N GLN A 150 -5.08 -6.55 -6.63
CA GLN A 150 -4.71 -7.83 -7.22
C GLN A 150 -5.98 -8.62 -7.56
N LYS A 151 -6.14 -8.96 -8.84
CA LYS A 151 -7.23 -9.83 -9.31
C LYS A 151 -6.87 -11.30 -9.07
N LEU A 152 -7.70 -12.00 -8.30
CA LEU A 152 -7.64 -13.46 -8.14
C LEU A 152 -8.55 -14.21 -9.12
N ARG A 153 -9.60 -13.53 -9.62
CA ARG A 153 -10.56 -14.07 -10.59
C ARG A 153 -11.14 -12.92 -11.42
N GLU A 154 -11.41 -13.15 -12.71
CA GLU A 154 -11.97 -12.14 -13.63
C GLU A 154 -13.51 -12.09 -13.62
N SER A 155 -14.19 -13.23 -13.42
CA SER A 155 -15.65 -13.28 -13.44
C SER A 155 -16.22 -14.41 -12.55
N PRO A 156 -17.03 -14.08 -11.53
CA PRO A 156 -17.08 -12.77 -10.86
C PRO A 156 -15.70 -12.30 -10.41
N LYS A 157 -15.48 -11.00 -10.34
CA LYS A 157 -14.19 -10.44 -9.92
C LYS A 157 -13.95 -10.76 -8.45
N ILE A 158 -12.75 -11.23 -8.13
CA ILE A 158 -12.27 -11.29 -6.75
C ILE A 158 -11.01 -10.42 -6.70
N ILE A 159 -11.09 -9.29 -6.02
CA ILE A 159 -10.01 -8.30 -5.93
C ILE A 159 -9.49 -8.24 -4.49
N LEU A 160 -8.17 -8.24 -4.34
CA LEU A 160 -7.50 -7.99 -3.08
C LEU A 160 -6.84 -6.61 -3.11
N ASP A 161 -7.11 -5.78 -2.11
CA ASP A 161 -6.44 -4.49 -1.95
C ASP A 161 -6.08 -4.19 -0.50
N ALA A 162 -4.79 -3.98 -0.23
CA ALA A 162 -4.23 -3.73 1.10
C ALA A 162 -4.34 -2.26 1.54
N CYS A 163 -5.33 -1.51 1.04
CA CYS A 163 -5.71 -0.22 1.62
C CYS A 163 -5.99 -0.37 3.13
N HIS A 164 -5.36 0.46 3.95
CA HIS A 164 -5.50 0.40 5.40
C HIS A 164 -5.24 1.76 6.09
N ASN A 165 -5.11 2.85 5.33
CA ASN A 165 -4.85 4.18 5.86
C ASN A 165 -5.57 5.24 5.00
N GLN A 166 -5.60 6.48 5.47
CA GLN A 166 -6.34 7.56 4.85
C GLN A 166 -5.89 7.82 3.40
N GLY A 167 -4.57 7.82 3.13
CA GLY A 167 -4.06 7.99 1.77
C GLY A 167 -4.47 6.85 0.82
N GLY A 168 -4.51 5.62 1.33
CA GLY A 168 -5.00 4.47 0.58
C GLY A 168 -6.50 4.52 0.28
N VAL A 169 -7.31 5.13 1.14
CA VAL A 169 -8.77 5.23 0.96
C VAL A 169 -9.10 6.05 -0.29
N GLU A 170 -8.40 7.17 -0.52
CA GLU A 170 -8.57 7.95 -1.75
C GLU A 170 -8.15 7.16 -3.00
N CYS A 171 -7.05 6.40 -2.92
CA CYS A 171 -6.62 5.53 -4.01
C CYS A 171 -7.65 4.42 -4.29
N LEU A 172 -8.21 3.84 -3.24
CA LEU A 172 -9.23 2.80 -3.33
C LEU A 172 -10.50 3.35 -3.98
N LYS A 173 -10.91 4.57 -3.61
CA LYS A 173 -12.05 5.27 -4.20
C LYS A 173 -11.93 5.44 -5.71
N GLU A 174 -10.77 5.90 -6.21
CA GLU A 174 -10.53 6.04 -7.65
C GLU A 174 -10.69 4.70 -8.38
N ASN A 175 -10.14 3.61 -7.84
CA ASN A 175 -10.27 2.29 -8.46
C ASN A 175 -11.71 1.76 -8.42
N LEU A 176 -12.48 2.13 -7.40
CA LEU A 176 -13.88 1.75 -7.25
C LEU A 176 -14.81 2.42 -8.29
N GLU A 177 -14.46 3.60 -8.82
CA GLU A 177 -15.24 4.26 -9.88
C GLU A 177 -15.29 3.42 -11.18
N VAL A 178 -14.23 2.65 -11.43
CA VAL A 178 -14.14 1.70 -12.56
C VAL A 178 -14.78 0.34 -12.19
N PHE A 179 -14.97 0.07 -10.90
CA PHE A 179 -15.56 -1.15 -10.35
C PHE A 179 -17.08 -0.98 -10.16
N GLN A 180 -17.80 -0.77 -11.26
CA GLN A 180 -19.19 -0.28 -11.30
C GLN A 180 -20.29 -1.28 -10.89
N SER A 181 -19.96 -2.49 -10.44
CA SER A 181 -20.95 -3.51 -10.10
C SER A 181 -21.06 -3.66 -8.60
N PRO A 182 -22.24 -3.55 -7.96
CA PRO A 182 -22.35 -3.72 -6.52
C PRO A 182 -21.77 -5.07 -6.07
N PHE A 183 -20.89 -5.03 -5.08
CA PHE A 183 -20.02 -6.14 -4.70
C PHE A 183 -20.14 -6.46 -3.21
N LYS A 184 -19.67 -7.65 -2.83
CA LYS A 184 -19.43 -7.98 -1.42
C LYS A 184 -18.09 -7.41 -0.98
N VAL A 185 -18.02 -6.99 0.27
CA VAL A 185 -16.80 -6.51 0.88
C VAL A 185 -16.42 -7.40 2.04
N TRP A 186 -15.22 -7.96 1.98
CA TRP A 186 -14.54 -8.52 3.13
C TRP A 186 -13.59 -7.48 3.70
N LEU A 187 -13.80 -7.11 4.95
CA LEU A 187 -13.07 -6.02 5.60
C LEU A 187 -12.50 -6.49 6.94
N ALA A 188 -11.23 -6.21 7.15
CA ALA A 188 -10.60 -6.18 8.47
C ALA A 188 -9.83 -4.88 8.61
N ALA A 189 -9.69 -4.34 9.82
CA ALA A 189 -8.94 -3.10 10.03
C ALA A 189 -8.14 -3.16 11.34
N MET A 190 -7.04 -2.41 11.40
CA MET A 190 -6.17 -2.31 12.57
C MET A 190 -6.37 -0.94 13.24
N GLY A 191 -7.36 -0.80 14.11
CA GLY A 191 -7.77 0.47 14.71
C GLY A 191 -9.11 0.98 14.20
N GLY A 192 -9.85 1.68 15.07
CA GLY A 192 -11.22 2.13 14.80
C GLY A 192 -11.29 3.31 13.82
N ASP A 193 -10.28 4.17 13.80
CA ASP A 193 -10.12 5.28 12.85
C ASP A 193 -10.01 4.78 11.40
N ARG A 194 -9.13 3.82 11.15
CA ARG A 194 -8.97 3.19 9.82
C ARG A 194 -10.23 2.45 9.39
N ALA A 195 -10.86 1.74 10.34
CA ALA A 195 -12.13 1.06 10.11
C ALA A 195 -13.22 2.05 9.69
N PHE A 196 -13.33 3.18 10.38
CA PHE A 196 -14.32 4.22 10.10
C PHE A 196 -14.19 4.75 8.67
N ASP A 197 -12.98 5.15 8.25
CA ASP A 197 -12.76 5.70 6.91
C ASP A 197 -13.11 4.71 5.80
N LEU A 198 -12.69 3.44 5.96
CA LEU A 198 -12.99 2.37 5.00
C LEU A 198 -14.49 2.04 4.95
N ILE A 199 -15.14 1.89 6.11
CA ILE A 199 -16.57 1.58 6.17
C ILE A 199 -17.39 2.71 5.56
N ARG A 200 -17.02 3.97 5.80
CA ARG A 200 -17.71 5.13 5.22
C ARG A 200 -17.62 5.17 3.70
N LEU A 201 -16.47 4.80 3.13
CA LEU A 201 -16.29 4.68 1.68
C LEU A 201 -17.08 3.48 1.11
N LEU A 202 -17.00 2.32 1.76
CA LEU A 202 -17.43 1.05 1.18
C LEU A 202 -18.91 0.74 1.41
N ALA A 203 -19.48 1.14 2.54
CA ALA A 203 -20.87 0.82 2.87
C ALA A 203 -21.88 1.28 1.81
N PRO A 204 -21.81 2.51 1.25
CA PRO A 204 -22.74 2.94 0.20
C PRO A 204 -22.69 2.10 -1.09
N LEU A 205 -21.60 1.37 -1.32
CA LEU A 205 -21.33 0.62 -2.55
C LEU A 205 -21.54 -0.89 -2.38
N ALA A 206 -21.41 -1.40 -1.15
CA ALA A 206 -21.42 -2.82 -0.85
C ALA A 206 -22.84 -3.41 -0.73
N LYS A 207 -23.07 -4.56 -1.39
CA LYS A 207 -24.28 -5.40 -1.20
C LYS A 207 -24.26 -6.15 0.13
N GLU A 208 -23.08 -6.54 0.58
CA GLU A 208 -22.87 -7.21 1.86
C GLU A 208 -21.52 -6.80 2.42
N LEU A 209 -21.49 -6.48 3.71
CA LEU A 209 -20.27 -6.25 4.48
C LEU A 209 -20.00 -7.49 5.34
N VAL A 210 -18.82 -8.07 5.17
CA VAL A 210 -18.31 -9.19 5.96
C VAL A 210 -17.11 -8.70 6.76
N TYR A 211 -17.28 -8.59 8.07
CA TYR A 211 -16.27 -8.07 8.97
C TYR A 211 -15.45 -9.20 9.59
N PHE A 212 -14.15 -9.19 9.33
CA PHE A 212 -13.17 -10.12 9.86
C PHE A 212 -12.36 -9.46 10.98
N THR A 213 -12.20 -10.16 12.09
CA THR A 213 -11.35 -9.74 13.20
C THR A 213 -10.07 -10.54 13.17
N ALA A 214 -8.93 -9.87 12.95
CA ALA A 214 -7.63 -10.51 12.95
C ALA A 214 -7.17 -10.82 14.38
N GLU A 215 -6.40 -11.90 14.57
CA GLU A 215 -5.85 -12.30 15.87
C GLU A 215 -4.57 -11.53 16.23
N PHE A 216 -4.59 -10.20 16.09
CA PHE A 216 -3.45 -9.33 16.38
C PHE A 216 -3.82 -8.22 17.37
N PRO A 217 -2.85 -7.72 18.16
CA PRO A 217 -3.05 -6.53 18.97
C PRO A 217 -3.51 -5.35 18.11
N ARG A 218 -4.53 -4.61 18.58
CA ARG A 218 -5.18 -3.46 17.90
C ARG A 218 -6.09 -3.80 16.72
N ALA A 219 -6.40 -5.07 16.44
CA ALA A 219 -7.44 -5.39 15.48
C ALA A 219 -8.78 -4.78 15.92
N CYS A 220 -9.47 -4.12 14.99
CA CYS A 220 -10.84 -3.65 15.22
C CYS A 220 -11.76 -4.88 15.26
N ASP A 221 -12.52 -5.04 16.33
CA ASP A 221 -13.44 -6.17 16.45
C ASP A 221 -14.73 -5.94 15.64
N PHE A 222 -15.53 -7.00 15.51
CA PHE A 222 -16.79 -6.94 14.79
C PHE A 222 -17.78 -5.94 15.37
N GLU A 223 -17.91 -5.85 16.70
CA GLU A 223 -18.90 -4.96 17.32
C GLU A 223 -18.50 -3.49 17.11
N GLN A 224 -17.20 -3.20 17.18
CA GLN A 224 -16.64 -1.91 16.83
C GLN A 224 -16.93 -1.55 15.37
N MET A 225 -16.62 -2.44 14.41
CA MET A 225 -16.91 -2.19 12.99
C MET A 225 -18.42 -2.06 12.73
N LEU A 226 -19.25 -2.87 13.38
CA LEU A 226 -20.71 -2.79 13.26
C LEU A 226 -21.26 -1.46 13.80
N ALA A 227 -20.68 -0.94 14.89
CA ALA A 227 -21.05 0.37 15.43
C ALA A 227 -20.68 1.52 14.48
N LEU A 228 -19.64 1.35 13.65
CA LEU A 228 -19.21 2.32 12.65
C LEU A 228 -20.00 2.23 11.33
N THR A 229 -20.78 1.16 11.12
CA THR A 229 -21.63 1.02 9.93
C THR A 229 -22.72 2.11 9.93
N PRO A 230 -22.87 2.91 8.84
CA PRO A 230 -23.88 3.96 8.74
C PRO A 230 -25.30 3.43 8.99
N LYS A 231 -26.18 4.24 9.62
CA LYS A 231 -27.59 3.87 9.84
C LYS A 231 -28.52 4.89 9.14
N PRO A 232 -29.56 4.43 8.41
CA PRO A 232 -29.88 3.03 8.11
C PRO A 232 -28.89 2.44 7.08
N TYR A 233 -28.45 1.20 7.31
CA TYR A 233 -27.81 0.38 6.29
C TYR A 233 -28.82 -0.67 5.83
N HIS A 234 -29.15 -0.64 4.54
CA HIS A 234 -30.21 -1.48 3.98
C HIS A 234 -29.71 -2.84 3.46
N SER A 235 -28.41 -3.07 3.54
CA SER A 235 -27.72 -4.27 3.05
C SER A 235 -27.31 -5.18 4.22
N LYS A 236 -26.84 -6.39 3.90
CA LYS A 236 -26.48 -7.39 4.90
C LYS A 236 -25.13 -7.07 5.54
N VAL A 237 -25.03 -7.23 6.85
CA VAL A 237 -23.75 -7.24 7.59
C VAL A 237 -23.62 -8.58 8.30
N ARG A 238 -22.45 -9.22 8.20
CA ARG A 238 -22.16 -10.44 8.97
C ARG A 238 -20.72 -10.51 9.45
N ARG A 239 -20.50 -11.36 10.45
CA ARG A 239 -19.16 -11.70 10.93
C ARG A 239 -18.53 -12.72 9.97
N GLY A 240 -17.29 -12.44 9.56
CA GLY A 240 -16.45 -13.38 8.83
C GLY A 240 -15.70 -14.33 9.78
N ASN A 241 -15.46 -15.56 9.34
CA ASN A 241 -14.70 -16.52 10.12
C ASN A 241 -13.20 -16.48 9.78
N TRP A 242 -12.42 -15.79 10.60
CA TRP A 242 -10.97 -15.66 10.42
C TRP A 242 -10.24 -17.02 10.36
N LYS A 243 -10.60 -17.96 11.24
CA LYS A 243 -9.94 -19.27 11.33
C LYS A 243 -10.26 -20.18 10.14
N ASN A 244 -11.43 -20.00 9.54
CA ASN A 244 -11.91 -20.79 8.41
C ASN A 244 -11.97 -19.97 7.13
N ILE A 245 -10.98 -19.09 6.92
CA ILE A 245 -10.96 -18.21 5.75
C ILE A 245 -10.85 -19.00 4.44
N ASP A 246 -10.25 -20.19 4.47
CA ASP A 246 -10.20 -21.09 3.32
C ASP A 246 -11.59 -21.57 2.91
N LEU A 247 -12.46 -21.91 3.87
CA LEU A 247 -13.84 -22.31 3.63
C LEU A 247 -14.68 -21.14 3.11
N GLU A 248 -14.56 -19.98 3.73
CA GLU A 248 -15.21 -18.73 3.29
C GLU A 248 -14.82 -18.41 1.84
N LEU A 249 -13.55 -18.61 1.48
CA LEU A 249 -13.04 -18.29 0.16
C LEU A 249 -13.44 -19.33 -0.89
N LYS A 250 -13.45 -20.62 -0.51
CA LYS A 250 -14.01 -21.69 -1.35
C LYS A 250 -15.48 -21.43 -1.65
N GLU A 251 -16.26 -20.97 -0.68
CA GLU A 251 -17.66 -20.59 -0.87
C GLU A 251 -17.81 -19.37 -1.79
N ALA A 252 -17.02 -18.32 -1.55
CA ALA A 252 -17.01 -17.13 -2.41
C ALA A 252 -16.63 -17.47 -3.86
N LYS A 253 -15.71 -18.41 -4.08
CA LYS A 253 -15.34 -18.90 -5.42
C LYS A 253 -16.42 -19.77 -6.08
N LYS A 254 -17.29 -20.43 -5.30
CA LYS A 254 -18.44 -21.18 -5.86
C LYS A 254 -19.56 -20.25 -6.32
N ASN A 255 -19.65 -19.06 -5.73
CA ASN A 255 -20.58 -18.02 -6.16
C ASN A 255 -20.11 -17.42 -7.50
N ASN A 256 -21.02 -17.46 -8.49
CA ASN A 256 -20.78 -17.00 -9.87
C ASN A 256 -21.55 -15.72 -10.22
N GLU A 257 -22.18 -15.07 -9.24
CA GLU A 257 -23.06 -13.92 -9.48
C GLU A 257 -22.52 -12.60 -8.94
N GLU A 258 -21.59 -12.64 -7.97
CA GLU A 258 -21.21 -11.47 -7.19
C GLU A 258 -19.71 -11.24 -7.14
N ASP A 259 -19.30 -10.02 -7.51
CA ASP A 259 -17.95 -9.53 -7.32
C ASP A 259 -17.63 -9.42 -5.82
N LEU A 260 -16.36 -9.62 -5.47
CA LEU A 260 -15.84 -9.56 -4.10
C LEU A 260 -14.61 -8.67 -4.05
N LEU A 261 -14.65 -7.67 -3.17
CA LEU A 261 -13.47 -6.92 -2.72
C LEU A 261 -13.04 -7.40 -1.34
N VAL A 262 -11.79 -7.78 -1.19
CA VAL A 262 -11.15 -8.05 0.09
C VAL A 262 -10.19 -6.90 0.40
N THR A 263 -10.38 -6.20 1.50
CA THR A 263 -9.59 -5.00 1.82
C THR A 263 -9.44 -4.69 3.31
N GLY A 264 -8.77 -3.58 3.61
CA GLY A 264 -8.66 -2.97 4.95
C GLY A 264 -7.43 -3.36 5.75
N SER A 265 -6.81 -4.49 5.43
CA SER A 265 -5.67 -4.99 6.21
C SER A 265 -4.79 -5.92 5.40
N ILE A 266 -3.48 -5.66 5.41
CA ILE A 266 -2.46 -6.58 4.87
C ILE A 266 -2.58 -7.98 5.49
N TYR A 267 -3.03 -8.10 6.74
CA TYR A 267 -3.18 -9.40 7.40
C TYR A 267 -4.32 -10.22 6.79
N LEU A 268 -5.45 -9.57 6.49
CA LEU A 268 -6.57 -10.25 5.82
C LEU A 268 -6.17 -10.69 4.42
N ILE A 269 -5.50 -9.81 3.66
CA ILE A 269 -4.98 -10.16 2.34
C ILE A 269 -4.03 -11.36 2.44
N GLY A 270 -3.16 -11.38 3.45
CA GLY A 270 -2.18 -12.45 3.64
C GLY A 270 -2.82 -13.78 3.96
N GLN A 271 -3.85 -13.78 4.82
CA GLN A 271 -4.65 -14.95 5.10
C GLN A 271 -5.33 -15.48 3.83
N VAL A 272 -5.96 -14.60 3.04
CA VAL A 272 -6.62 -14.99 1.77
C VAL A 272 -5.61 -15.55 0.76
N LEU A 273 -4.42 -14.97 0.66
CA LEU A 273 -3.36 -15.46 -0.24
C LEU A 273 -2.76 -16.79 0.22
N SER A 274 -2.58 -16.99 1.53
CA SER A 274 -1.97 -18.22 2.08
C SER A 274 -2.78 -19.49 1.81
N VAL A 275 -4.10 -19.35 1.63
CA VAL A 275 -5.03 -20.45 1.36
C VAL A 275 -5.37 -20.58 -0.13
N GLN A 276 -4.79 -19.76 -1.00
CA GLN A 276 -4.85 -20.00 -2.44
C GLN A 276 -3.97 -21.21 -2.76
N GLU A 277 -4.50 -22.15 -3.54
CA GLU A 277 -3.67 -23.13 -4.24
C GLU A 277 -2.82 -22.37 -5.26
N ASN A 278 -1.57 -22.08 -4.92
CA ASN A 278 -0.65 -21.42 -5.83
C ASN A 278 0.68 -22.21 -5.87
N PRO A 279 1.05 -22.82 -7.01
CA PRO A 279 2.31 -23.57 -7.14
C PRO A 279 3.57 -22.72 -6.97
N PHE A 280 3.44 -21.39 -6.80
CA PHE A 280 4.54 -20.44 -6.64
C PHE A 280 4.64 -19.80 -5.26
N LEU A 281 3.75 -20.12 -4.31
CA LEU A 281 3.80 -19.61 -2.95
C LEU A 281 4.18 -20.74 -1.98
N PRO A 282 5.32 -20.66 -1.26
CA PRO A 282 5.59 -21.60 -0.17
C PRO A 282 4.48 -21.48 0.89
N THR A 283 4.08 -22.62 1.44
CA THR A 283 2.96 -22.80 2.38
C THR A 283 3.14 -22.13 3.75
N SER A 284 4.20 -21.36 3.94
CA SER A 284 4.50 -20.66 5.19
C SER A 284 5.33 -19.40 4.93
N SER A 285 4.68 -18.29 4.62
CA SER A 285 5.32 -16.98 4.65
C SER A 285 4.24 -15.92 4.80
N SER A 286 4.43 -15.06 5.80
CA SER A 286 3.54 -13.94 6.07
C SER A 286 3.68 -12.92 4.93
N LEU A 287 2.64 -12.15 4.62
CA LEU A 287 2.75 -11.08 3.61
C LEU A 287 3.83 -10.04 3.95
N GLN A 288 4.21 -9.90 5.23
CA GLN A 288 5.32 -9.04 5.64
C GLN A 288 6.68 -9.53 5.13
N ASP A 289 6.80 -10.81 4.74
CA ASP A 289 8.00 -11.34 4.12
C ASP A 289 8.08 -11.00 2.61
N TYR A 290 7.02 -10.38 2.05
CA TYR A 290 6.87 -10.03 0.64
C TYR A 290 6.70 -8.53 0.36
N VAL A 291 6.61 -7.70 1.40
CA VAL A 291 6.60 -6.23 1.32
C VAL A 291 7.95 -5.73 1.80
#